data_AF-A0A836Q0E7-F1
#
_entry.id   AF-A0A836Q0E7-F1
#
_cell.length_a   1.000
_cell.length_b   1.000
_cell.length_c   1.000
_cell.angle_alpha   90.00
_cell.angle_beta   90.00
_cell.angle_gamma   90.00
#
_symmetry.space_group_name_H-M   'P 1'
#
loop_
_entity.id
_entity.type
_entity.pdbx_description
1 polymer ?
#
loop_
_entity_poly.entity_id
_entity_poly.type
_entity_poly.pdbx_seq_one_letter_code
_entity_poly.pdbx_strand_id
1 'polypeptide(L)'
;MNNAKQERQANVFYKRLLELSNASGETVDWDHTIALAKKLMGSQVKPIMVDYSYRFTGVESTALALRAVLAMEPKNEQRVEAIKRWLMMQRGKEGWDNTKTTAEVFLVLLKDDLLNRTSKDTNFSLDALNKDSVLAQLKFDPKSRYAVESKVKLPAELKENTITLKKDGPGKLYYTLLQTYFKRMKPGESTEADALPQGLKVTRKFFRLQSVKETSTGVIRFRTVPITGGQIKAGETVLMKVYIETPVHVPYIIVESP
;
A
#
# COMPACT_ATOMS: atom_id res chain seq x y z
N MET A 1 -32.43 19.81 -7.91
CA MET A 1 -33.19 19.94 -6.64
C MET A 1 -32.93 18.80 -5.62
N ASN A 2 -31.81 18.06 -5.69
CA ASN A 2 -31.52 16.91 -4.80
C ASN A 2 -30.24 17.05 -3.95
N ASN A 3 -29.46 18.14 -4.11
CA ASN A 3 -28.14 18.29 -3.48
C ASN A 3 -28.21 18.47 -1.96
N ALA A 4 -29.14 19.30 -1.44
CA ALA A 4 -29.16 19.65 -0.02
C ALA A 4 -29.47 18.45 0.90
N LYS A 5 -30.30 17.51 0.45
CA LYS A 5 -30.59 16.27 1.21
C LYS A 5 -29.39 15.33 1.20
N GLN A 6 -28.72 15.21 0.06
CA GLN A 6 -27.51 14.40 -0.11
C GLN A 6 -26.33 14.97 0.70
N GLU A 7 -26.14 16.29 0.72
CA GLU A 7 -25.12 16.97 1.52
C GLU A 7 -25.35 16.80 3.03
N ARG A 8 -26.60 16.87 3.50
CA ARG A 8 -26.92 16.61 4.91
C ARG A 8 -26.61 15.17 5.31
N GLN A 9 -26.97 14.20 4.47
CA GLN A 9 -26.64 12.80 4.72
C GLN A 9 -25.12 12.59 4.72
N ALA A 10 -24.41 13.11 3.71
CA ALA A 10 -22.95 13.03 3.62
C ALA A 10 -22.26 13.62 4.85
N ASN A 11 -22.75 14.75 5.37
CA ASN A 11 -22.27 15.36 6.62
C ASN A 11 -22.39 14.43 7.83
N VAL A 12 -23.52 13.72 7.97
CA VAL A 12 -23.74 12.79 9.09
C VAL A 12 -22.76 11.63 9.01
N PHE A 13 -22.61 11.02 7.83
CA PHE A 13 -21.64 9.94 7.62
C PHE A 13 -20.21 10.39 7.88
N TYR A 14 -19.83 11.57 7.38
CA TYR A 14 -18.49 12.12 7.56
C TYR A 14 -18.15 12.33 9.05
N LYS A 15 -19.06 12.96 9.81
CA LYS A 15 -18.86 13.14 11.26
C LYS A 15 -18.73 11.81 11.98
N ARG A 16 -19.55 10.82 11.62
CA ARG A 16 -19.50 9.49 12.23
C ARG A 16 -18.18 8.76 11.96
N LEU A 17 -17.63 8.90 10.75
CA LEU A 17 -16.32 8.35 10.42
C LEU A 17 -15.20 9.00 11.24
N LEU A 18 -15.24 10.32 11.43
CA LEU A 18 -14.27 11.03 12.27
C LEU A 18 -14.35 10.60 13.75
N GLU A 19 -15.55 10.39 14.27
CA GLU A 19 -15.72 9.84 15.63
C GLU A 19 -15.10 8.45 15.75
N LEU A 20 -15.38 7.56 14.79
CA LEU A 20 -14.87 6.19 14.78
C LEU A 20 -13.34 6.14 14.62
N SER A 21 -12.74 7.04 13.84
CA SER A 21 -11.29 7.10 13.68
C SER A 21 -10.57 7.59 14.95
N ASN A 22 -11.24 8.42 15.75
CA ASN A 22 -10.66 9.04 16.95
C ASN A 22 -10.93 8.23 18.24
N ALA A 23 -11.88 7.30 18.21
CA ALA A 23 -12.15 6.39 19.32
C ALA A 23 -11.15 5.21 19.30
N SER A 24 -9.93 5.43 19.82
CA SER A 24 -8.85 4.44 19.77
C SER A 24 -8.82 3.51 20.99
N GLY A 25 -8.90 2.20 20.75
CA GLY A 25 -8.64 1.14 21.72
C GLY A 25 -8.61 -0.27 21.11
N GLU A 26 -9.36 -0.50 20.03
CA GLU A 26 -9.45 -1.80 19.34
C GLU A 26 -9.30 -1.63 17.82
N THR A 27 -8.81 -2.68 17.15
CA THR A 27 -8.77 -2.74 15.68
C THR A 27 -10.20 -2.67 15.13
N VAL A 28 -10.49 -1.62 14.35
CA VAL A 28 -11.78 -1.50 13.65
C VAL A 28 -11.68 -2.25 12.32
N ASP A 29 -12.56 -3.23 12.12
CA ASP A 29 -12.79 -3.82 10.81
C ASP A 29 -13.47 -2.79 9.90
N TRP A 30 -12.73 -2.34 8.88
CA TRP A 30 -13.16 -1.37 7.87
C TRP A 30 -13.68 -2.03 6.60
N ASP A 31 -13.80 -3.36 6.55
CA ASP A 31 -14.43 -4.01 5.40
C ASP A 31 -15.92 -3.63 5.31
N HIS A 32 -16.46 -3.68 4.09
CA HIS A 32 -17.87 -3.47 3.77
C HIS A 32 -18.74 -4.61 4.34
N THR A 33 -18.79 -4.71 5.66
CA THR A 33 -19.55 -5.71 6.41
C THR A 33 -20.83 -5.09 6.96
N ILE A 34 -21.79 -5.93 7.30
CA ILE A 34 -23.00 -5.51 8.03
C ILE A 34 -22.60 -4.85 9.36
N ALA A 35 -21.50 -5.29 9.97
CA ALA A 35 -21.00 -4.73 11.23
C ALA A 35 -20.55 -3.27 11.06
N LEU A 36 -19.72 -2.97 10.04
CA LEU A 36 -19.33 -1.60 9.75
C LEU A 36 -20.54 -0.73 9.35
N ALA A 37 -21.40 -1.26 8.48
CA ALA A 37 -22.61 -0.57 8.04
C ALA A 37 -23.51 -0.18 9.24
N LYS A 38 -23.66 -1.08 10.24
CA LYS A 38 -24.39 -0.77 11.48
C LYS A 38 -23.71 0.30 12.33
N LYS A 39 -22.37 0.31 12.39
CA LYS A 39 -21.61 1.38 13.10
C LYS A 39 -21.82 2.76 12.45
N LEU A 40 -22.00 2.79 11.13
CA LEU A 40 -22.17 4.02 10.35
C LEU A 40 -23.63 4.50 10.27
N MET A 41 -24.59 3.57 10.13
CA MET A 41 -25.99 3.85 9.78
C MET A 41 -27.01 3.47 10.87
N GLY A 42 -26.57 2.82 11.95
CA GLY A 42 -27.47 2.28 12.98
C GLY A 42 -28.11 0.95 12.58
N SER A 43 -29.18 0.56 13.27
CA SER A 43 -29.76 -0.79 13.23
C SER A 43 -30.60 -1.12 11.98
N GLN A 44 -30.82 -0.16 11.07
CA GLN A 44 -31.70 -0.32 9.89
C GLN A 44 -30.98 -0.77 8.60
N VAL A 45 -29.86 -1.51 8.71
CA VAL A 45 -29.11 -2.00 7.54
C VAL A 45 -29.69 -3.31 7.02
N LYS A 46 -30.10 -3.35 5.74
CA LYS A 46 -30.56 -4.59 5.09
C LYS A 46 -29.36 -5.36 4.50
N PRO A 47 -29.35 -6.71 4.53
CA PRO A 47 -28.26 -7.53 4.00
C PRO A 47 -27.95 -7.29 2.52
N ILE A 48 -28.93 -6.91 1.71
CA ILE A 48 -28.73 -6.64 0.28
C ILE A 48 -27.95 -5.34 0.00
N MET A 49 -27.72 -4.51 1.02
CA MET A 49 -26.94 -3.26 0.92
C MET A 49 -25.42 -3.47 1.02
N VAL A 50 -24.96 -4.68 1.38
CA VAL A 50 -23.53 -5.03 1.50
C VAL A 50 -23.04 -5.96 0.41
N ASP A 51 -23.87 -6.28 -0.59
CA ASP A 51 -23.49 -7.19 -1.65
C ASP A 51 -23.03 -6.46 -2.92
N TYR A 52 -21.98 -6.99 -3.54
CA TYR A 52 -21.05 -6.35 -4.49
C TYR A 52 -20.08 -5.33 -3.87
N SER A 53 -19.13 -5.81 -3.04
CA SER A 53 -17.96 -4.99 -2.75
C SER A 53 -16.98 -5.03 -3.92
N TYR A 54 -17.12 -4.05 -4.81
CA TYR A 54 -15.92 -3.49 -5.42
C TYR A 54 -15.01 -3.04 -4.27
N ARG A 55 -13.96 -3.81 -3.96
CA ARG A 55 -13.05 -3.46 -2.87
C ARG A 55 -12.13 -2.34 -3.34
N PHE A 56 -12.33 -1.17 -2.75
CA PHE A 56 -11.37 -0.08 -2.83
C PHE A 56 -10.06 -0.52 -2.16
N THR A 57 -8.92 -0.23 -2.79
CA THR A 57 -7.64 -0.35 -2.08
C THR A 57 -7.59 0.67 -0.95
N GLY A 58 -6.73 0.47 0.06
CA GLY A 58 -6.52 1.48 1.10
C GLY A 58 -6.16 2.86 0.52
N VAL A 59 -5.44 2.86 -0.60
CA VAL A 59 -5.10 4.07 -1.35
C VAL A 59 -6.33 4.70 -2.01
N GLU A 60 -7.15 3.91 -2.70
CA GLU A 60 -8.35 4.40 -3.38
C GLU A 60 -9.36 4.98 -2.37
N SER A 61 -9.58 4.28 -1.26
CA SER A 61 -10.40 4.76 -0.14
C SER A 61 -9.87 6.08 0.44
N THR A 62 -8.55 6.22 0.58
CA THR A 62 -7.94 7.44 1.12
C THR A 62 -8.02 8.62 0.13
N ALA A 63 -7.94 8.34 -1.18
CA ALA A 63 -8.17 9.35 -2.21
C ALA A 63 -9.62 9.85 -2.19
N LEU A 64 -10.59 8.95 -2.04
CA LEU A 64 -12.00 9.30 -1.87
C LEU A 64 -12.23 10.10 -0.57
N ALA A 65 -11.54 9.75 0.51
CA ALA A 65 -11.58 10.51 1.75
C ALA A 65 -11.04 11.94 1.57
N LEU A 66 -9.92 12.12 0.84
CA LEU A 66 -9.43 13.45 0.48
C LEU A 66 -10.48 14.23 -0.32
N ARG A 67 -11.14 13.58 -1.29
CA ARG A 67 -12.19 14.22 -2.10
C ARG A 67 -13.35 14.72 -1.23
N ALA A 68 -13.72 13.95 -0.21
CA ALA A 68 -14.71 14.36 0.78
C ALA A 68 -14.19 15.54 1.63
N VAL A 69 -12.98 15.46 2.17
CA VAL A 69 -12.38 16.55 2.95
C VAL A 69 -12.32 17.86 2.15
N LEU A 70 -11.94 17.82 0.87
CA LEU A 70 -11.95 19.00 -0.01
C LEU A 70 -13.34 19.59 -0.24
N ALA A 71 -14.40 18.79 -0.12
CA ALA A 71 -15.79 19.26 -0.25
C ALA A 71 -16.33 19.81 1.08
N MET A 72 -16.00 19.15 2.20
CA MET A 72 -16.60 19.45 3.51
C MET A 72 -15.78 20.45 4.32
N GLU A 73 -14.46 20.34 4.27
CA GLU A 73 -13.51 21.17 5.03
C GLU A 73 -12.38 21.70 4.12
N PRO A 74 -12.68 22.44 3.04
CA PRO A 74 -11.68 22.88 2.05
C PRO A 74 -10.56 23.74 2.63
N LYS A 75 -10.81 24.41 3.77
CA LYS A 75 -9.83 25.27 4.45
C LYS A 75 -8.96 24.53 5.48
N ASN A 76 -9.20 23.24 5.72
CA ASN A 76 -8.42 22.44 6.65
C ASN A 76 -7.11 21.97 6.00
N GLU A 77 -6.18 22.90 5.80
CA GLU A 77 -4.90 22.62 5.14
C GLU A 77 -4.11 21.51 5.83
N GLN A 78 -4.15 21.43 7.16
CA GLN A 78 -3.43 20.41 7.91
C GLN A 78 -3.92 19.00 7.54
N ARG A 79 -5.24 18.78 7.52
CA ARG A 79 -5.83 17.48 7.16
C ARG A 79 -5.60 17.14 5.70
N VAL A 80 -5.79 18.12 4.81
CA VAL A 80 -5.55 17.96 3.37
C VAL A 80 -4.10 17.56 3.10
N GLU A 81 -3.13 18.27 3.69
CA GLU A 81 -1.71 17.94 3.51
C GLU A 81 -1.32 16.60 4.17
N ALA A 82 -1.90 16.25 5.31
CA ALA A 82 -1.66 14.94 5.94
C ALA A 82 -2.10 13.79 5.03
N ILE A 83 -3.29 13.89 4.44
CA ILE A 83 -3.80 12.87 3.52
C ILE A 83 -2.94 12.81 2.25
N LYS A 84 -2.58 13.97 1.67
CA LYS A 84 -1.70 14.02 0.49
C LYS A 84 -0.34 13.39 0.77
N ARG A 85 0.28 13.68 1.91
CA ARG A 85 1.56 13.05 2.31
C ARG A 85 1.41 11.53 2.39
N TRP A 86 0.34 11.04 3.00
CA TRP A 86 0.09 9.61 3.06
C TRP A 86 -0.07 9.00 1.66
N LEU A 87 -0.84 9.62 0.76
CA LEU A 87 -0.96 9.17 -0.62
C LEU A 87 0.41 9.12 -1.32
N MET A 88 1.23 10.16 -1.17
CA MET A 88 2.57 10.18 -1.76
C MET A 88 3.49 9.09 -1.20
N MET A 89 3.38 8.74 0.09
CA MET A 89 4.14 7.62 0.68
C MET A 89 3.77 6.26 0.08
N GLN A 90 2.53 6.10 -0.40
CA GLN A 90 2.06 4.87 -1.05
C GLN A 90 2.38 4.84 -2.56
N ARG A 91 2.98 5.89 -3.12
CA ARG A 91 3.30 5.92 -4.55
C ARG A 91 4.50 5.04 -4.85
N GLY A 92 4.27 3.96 -5.61
CA GLY A 92 5.31 3.12 -6.19
C GLY A 92 5.88 3.70 -7.49
N LYS A 93 6.70 2.90 -8.18
CA LYS A 93 7.39 3.29 -9.42
C LYS A 93 6.44 3.74 -10.53
N GLU A 94 5.33 3.01 -10.71
CA GLU A 94 4.37 3.23 -11.80
C GLU A 94 3.08 3.96 -11.33
N GLY A 95 3.07 4.51 -10.12
CA GLY A 95 1.89 5.15 -9.52
C GLY A 95 1.38 4.40 -8.30
N TRP A 96 0.07 4.18 -8.20
CA TRP A 96 -0.58 3.56 -7.04
C TRP A 96 -1.20 2.22 -7.42
N ASP A 97 -0.36 1.18 -7.47
CA ASP A 97 -0.62 -0.26 -7.72
C ASP A 97 -1.39 -0.64 -9.00
N ASN A 98 -2.51 0.01 -9.29
CA ASN A 98 -3.35 -0.23 -10.46
C ASN A 98 -3.83 1.08 -11.07
N THR A 99 -4.31 1.00 -12.32
CA THR A 99 -4.72 2.15 -13.13
C THR A 99 -5.92 2.89 -12.55
N LYS A 100 -6.87 2.17 -11.92
CA LYS A 100 -8.07 2.76 -11.30
C LYS A 100 -7.72 3.59 -10.08
N THR A 101 -6.99 3.02 -9.13
CA THR A 101 -6.48 3.73 -7.94
C THR A 101 -5.67 4.95 -8.36
N THR A 102 -4.77 4.78 -9.33
CA THR A 102 -3.93 5.87 -9.86
C THR A 102 -4.78 7.00 -10.44
N ALA A 103 -5.83 6.69 -11.21
CA ALA A 103 -6.74 7.67 -11.76
C ALA A 103 -7.50 8.44 -10.67
N GLU A 104 -8.01 7.77 -9.63
CA GLU A 104 -8.72 8.45 -8.53
C GLU A 104 -7.79 9.37 -7.74
N VAL A 105 -6.55 8.93 -7.46
CA VAL A 105 -5.55 9.77 -6.79
C VAL A 105 -5.23 11.01 -7.62
N PHE A 106 -5.01 10.87 -8.93
CA PHE A 106 -4.77 12.02 -9.80
C PHE A 106 -5.96 12.97 -9.84
N LEU A 107 -7.19 12.44 -9.96
CA LEU A 107 -8.40 13.25 -10.00
C LEU A 107 -8.53 14.11 -8.74
N VAL A 108 -8.31 13.54 -7.56
CA VAL A 108 -8.45 14.27 -6.31
C VAL A 108 -7.32 15.27 -6.08
N LEU A 109 -6.08 14.93 -6.44
CA LEU A 109 -4.93 15.86 -6.35
C LEU A 109 -5.08 17.03 -7.32
N LEU A 110 -5.58 16.78 -8.53
CA LEU A 110 -5.89 17.84 -9.50
C LEU A 110 -7.02 18.74 -8.96
N LYS A 111 -8.05 18.15 -8.35
CA LYS A 111 -9.12 18.94 -7.72
C LYS A 111 -8.58 19.86 -6.61
N ASP A 112 -7.70 19.36 -5.75
CA ASP A 112 -7.03 20.16 -4.72
C ASP A 112 -6.21 21.31 -5.33
N ASP A 113 -5.43 21.02 -6.37
CA ASP A 113 -4.61 22.03 -7.07
C ASP A 113 -5.46 23.13 -7.69
N LEU A 114 -6.56 22.77 -8.37
CA LEU A 114 -7.49 23.72 -8.98
C LEU A 114 -8.18 24.62 -7.95
N LEU A 115 -8.55 24.09 -6.78
CA LEU A 115 -9.13 24.87 -5.69
C LEU A 115 -8.14 25.85 -5.05
N ASN A 116 -6.84 25.54 -5.11
CA ASN A 116 -5.76 26.31 -4.49
C ASN A 116 -4.88 27.06 -5.50
N ARG A 117 -5.32 27.20 -6.74
CA ARG A 117 -4.50 27.67 -7.88
C ARG A 117 -3.92 29.07 -7.68
N THR A 118 -4.59 29.92 -6.90
CA THR A 118 -4.24 31.33 -6.68
C THR A 118 -3.31 31.56 -5.47
N SER A 119 -3.07 30.55 -4.61
CA SER A 119 -2.43 30.75 -3.31
C SER A 119 -0.96 30.34 -3.21
N LYS A 120 -0.32 29.89 -4.30
CA LYS A 120 1.05 29.32 -4.22
C LYS A 120 1.90 29.72 -5.42
N ASP A 121 2.79 30.70 -5.24
CA ASP A 121 3.91 30.90 -6.15
C ASP A 121 4.94 29.78 -5.90
N THR A 122 5.09 28.88 -6.88
CA THR A 122 6.18 27.90 -6.88
C THR A 122 7.41 28.61 -7.43
N ASN A 123 8.36 28.94 -6.56
CA ASN A 123 9.64 29.51 -6.98
C ASN A 123 10.71 29.16 -5.94
N PHE A 124 11.33 27.98 -6.08
CA PHE A 124 12.33 27.51 -5.13
C PHE A 124 13.46 26.75 -5.82
N SER A 125 14.63 26.76 -5.19
CA SER A 125 15.74 25.84 -5.50
C SER A 125 15.75 24.68 -4.52
N LEU A 126 16.29 23.55 -4.96
CA LEU A 126 16.45 22.35 -4.15
C LEU A 126 17.84 21.77 -4.40
N ASP A 127 18.66 21.73 -3.35
CA ASP A 127 19.89 20.96 -3.34
C ASP A 127 19.64 19.59 -2.70
N ALA A 128 19.92 18.53 -3.44
CA ALA A 128 19.96 17.17 -2.93
C ALA A 128 21.41 16.79 -2.64
N LEU A 129 21.69 16.42 -1.39
CA LEU A 129 23.04 16.19 -0.88
C LEU A 129 23.16 14.78 -0.29
N ASN A 130 24.31 14.15 -0.48
CA ASN A 130 24.77 13.03 0.35
C ASN A 130 25.94 13.52 1.18
N LYS A 131 25.69 13.78 2.47
CA LYS A 131 26.61 14.52 3.35
C LYS A 131 26.95 15.88 2.72
N ASP A 132 28.21 16.10 2.35
CA ASP A 132 28.72 17.35 1.74
C ASP A 132 28.81 17.26 0.20
N SER A 133 28.47 16.11 -0.39
CA SER A 133 28.52 15.90 -1.83
C SER A 133 27.18 16.26 -2.46
N VAL A 134 27.20 17.18 -3.42
CA VAL A 134 26.00 17.56 -4.19
C VAL A 134 25.63 16.44 -5.15
N LEU A 135 24.43 15.88 -4.98
CA LEU A 135 23.85 14.89 -5.90
C LEU A 135 23.11 15.57 -7.05
N ALA A 136 22.36 16.62 -6.75
CA ALA A 136 21.64 17.40 -7.74
C ALA A 136 21.32 18.80 -7.20
N GLN A 137 21.23 19.77 -8.12
CA GLN A 137 20.66 21.09 -7.87
C GLN A 137 19.51 21.29 -8.84
N LEU A 138 18.33 21.55 -8.32
CA LEU A 138 17.09 21.64 -9.08
C LEU A 138 16.44 23.02 -8.85
N LYS A 139 15.76 23.53 -9.87
CA LYS A 139 14.99 24.77 -9.79
C LYS A 139 13.55 24.51 -10.20
N PHE A 140 12.63 25.00 -9.38
CA PHE A 140 11.19 24.87 -9.58
C PHE A 140 10.59 26.25 -9.70
N ASP A 141 9.92 26.50 -10.81
CA ASP A 141 9.22 27.74 -11.13
C ASP A 141 7.76 27.44 -11.53
N PRO A 142 6.92 28.43 -11.88
CA PRO A 142 5.54 28.17 -12.31
C PRO A 142 5.42 27.25 -13.55
N LYS A 143 6.43 27.20 -14.42
CA LYS A 143 6.45 26.31 -15.60
C LYS A 143 6.70 24.86 -15.19
N SER A 144 7.41 24.63 -14.07
CA SER A 144 7.67 23.29 -13.54
C SER A 144 6.44 22.59 -12.95
N ARG A 145 5.35 23.32 -12.66
CA ARG A 145 4.17 22.79 -11.93
C ARG A 145 3.53 21.55 -12.57
N TYR A 146 3.45 21.51 -13.90
CA TYR A 146 2.88 20.39 -14.66
C TYR A 146 3.93 19.72 -15.55
N ALA A 147 5.21 20.03 -15.34
CA ALA A 147 6.29 19.36 -16.02
C ALA A 147 6.46 17.93 -15.49
N VAL A 148 7.20 17.12 -16.24
CA VAL A 148 7.62 15.79 -15.76
C VAL A 148 8.44 15.96 -14.48
N GLU A 149 8.26 15.02 -13.55
CA GLU A 149 9.01 14.99 -12.29
C GLU A 149 10.53 14.99 -12.50
N SER A 150 11.25 15.75 -11.68
CA SER A 150 12.71 15.70 -11.62
C SER A 150 13.16 14.41 -10.95
N LYS A 151 14.06 13.66 -11.59
CA LYS A 151 14.62 12.41 -11.05
C LYS A 151 16.08 12.61 -10.67
N VAL A 152 16.41 12.29 -9.42
CA VAL A 152 17.80 12.27 -8.93
C VAL A 152 18.21 10.81 -8.75
N LYS A 153 19.20 10.37 -9.54
CA LYS A 153 19.74 9.01 -9.42
C LYS A 153 20.70 8.98 -8.23
N LEU A 154 20.44 8.11 -7.28
CA LEU A 154 21.39 7.84 -6.20
C LEU A 154 22.52 6.92 -6.72
N PRO A 155 23.78 7.19 -6.36
CA PRO A 155 24.88 6.27 -6.66
C PRO A 155 24.68 4.95 -5.91
N ALA A 156 25.25 3.86 -6.44
CA ALA A 156 25.17 2.53 -5.82
C ALA A 156 25.87 2.50 -4.46
N GLU A 157 26.94 3.28 -4.33
CA GLU A 157 27.67 3.48 -3.09
C GLU A 157 27.43 4.91 -2.61
N LEU A 158 26.74 5.03 -1.47
CA LEU A 158 26.58 6.29 -0.76
C LEU A 158 27.70 6.42 0.28
N LYS A 159 28.23 7.63 0.46
CA LYS A 159 29.20 7.91 1.52
C LYS A 159 28.55 7.74 2.90
N GLU A 160 27.28 8.12 3.00
CA GLU A 160 26.44 7.95 4.19
C GLU A 160 25.02 7.56 3.76
N ASN A 161 24.27 6.87 4.62
CA ASN A 161 22.88 6.48 4.33
C ASN A 161 21.86 7.63 4.56
N THR A 162 22.33 8.88 4.53
CA THR A 162 21.52 10.08 4.76
C THR A 162 21.52 10.94 3.51
N ILE A 163 20.32 11.22 3.00
CA ILE A 163 20.08 12.18 1.92
C ILE A 163 19.47 13.43 2.53
N THR A 164 20.12 14.58 2.33
CA THR A 164 19.62 15.87 2.80
C THR A 164 19.04 16.66 1.63
N LEU A 165 17.81 17.13 1.79
CA LEU A 165 17.14 18.00 0.84
C LEU A 165 17.10 19.43 1.42
N LYS A 166 17.85 20.36 0.84
CA LYS A 166 17.83 21.78 1.21
C LYS A 166 17.01 22.56 0.20
N LYS A 167 15.86 23.08 0.65
CA LYS A 167 14.95 23.89 -0.16
C LYS A 167 15.12 25.36 0.19
N ASP A 168 15.27 26.22 -0.81
CA ASP A 168 15.30 27.67 -0.63
C ASP A 168 14.27 28.37 -1.55
N GLY A 169 13.46 29.26 -0.98
CA GLY A 169 12.36 29.96 -1.67
C GLY A 169 10.94 29.38 -1.44
N PRO A 170 9.89 30.08 -1.89
CA PRO A 170 8.48 29.72 -1.69
C PRO A 170 8.01 28.51 -2.50
N GLY A 171 7.01 27.81 -1.95
CA GLY A 171 6.38 26.63 -2.58
C GLY A 171 6.55 25.35 -1.76
N LYS A 172 5.69 24.36 -2.05
CA LYS A 172 5.69 23.04 -1.41
C LYS A 172 6.50 22.06 -2.26
N LEU A 173 7.43 21.34 -1.63
CA LEU A 173 8.14 20.22 -2.25
C LEU A 173 7.40 18.93 -1.91
N TYR A 174 7.00 18.18 -2.93
CA TYR A 174 6.58 16.79 -2.82
C TYR A 174 7.68 15.93 -3.45
N TYR A 175 8.14 14.92 -2.73
CA TYR A 175 9.16 13.99 -3.22
C TYR A 175 8.82 12.56 -2.78
N THR A 176 9.32 11.61 -3.53
CA THR A 176 9.26 10.18 -3.21
C THR A 176 10.65 9.60 -3.34
N LEU A 177 11.08 8.82 -2.35
CA LEU A 177 12.30 8.03 -2.42
C LEU A 177 11.92 6.58 -2.66
N LEU A 178 12.28 6.06 -3.83
CA LEU A 178 12.06 4.66 -4.18
C LEU A 178 13.40 3.93 -4.19
N GLN A 179 13.53 2.94 -3.30
CA GLN A 179 14.71 2.08 -3.23
C GLN A 179 14.27 0.62 -3.38
N THR A 180 14.92 -0.10 -4.29
CA THR A 180 14.73 -1.54 -4.49
C THR A 180 16.07 -2.22 -4.29
N TYR A 181 16.11 -3.23 -3.44
CA TYR A 181 17.33 -4.00 -3.16
C TYR A 181 16.99 -5.47 -2.94
N PHE A 182 17.96 -6.34 -3.18
CA PHE A 182 17.88 -7.76 -2.85
C PHE A 182 18.74 -8.02 -1.62
N LYS A 183 18.14 -8.51 -0.54
CA LYS A 183 18.89 -9.00 0.62
C LYS A 183 19.27 -10.47 0.37
N ARG A 184 20.57 -10.77 0.41
CA ARG A 184 21.04 -12.17 0.43
C ARG A 184 20.79 -12.74 1.81
N MET A 185 19.75 -13.55 1.94
CA MET A 185 19.39 -14.22 3.18
C MET A 185 20.29 -15.43 3.42
N LYS A 186 20.76 -15.62 4.66
CA LYS A 186 21.37 -16.88 5.10
C LYS A 186 20.29 -17.88 5.55
N PRO A 187 20.54 -19.20 5.50
CA PRO A 187 19.62 -20.17 6.07
C PRO A 187 19.31 -19.86 7.54
N GLY A 188 18.03 -19.74 7.88
CA GLY A 188 17.57 -19.43 9.24
C GLY A 188 17.59 -17.95 9.63
N GLU A 189 18.03 -17.05 8.74
CA GLU A 189 17.97 -15.61 8.99
C GLU A 189 16.51 -15.12 8.90
N SER A 190 16.05 -14.38 9.91
CA SER A 190 14.74 -13.74 9.88
C SER A 190 14.77 -12.50 8.99
N THR A 191 13.70 -12.24 8.26
CA THR A 191 13.46 -10.90 7.72
C THR A 191 13.15 -9.99 8.91
N GLU A 192 13.82 -8.84 9.00
CA GLU A 192 13.51 -7.81 10.00
C GLU A 192 12.15 -7.14 9.74
N ALA A 193 11.66 -7.26 8.50
CA ALA A 193 10.33 -6.80 8.13
C ALA A 193 9.27 -7.76 8.67
N ASP A 194 8.34 -7.23 9.45
CA ASP A 194 7.10 -7.91 9.82
C ASP A 194 6.34 -8.30 8.55
N ALA A 195 5.87 -9.55 8.50
CA ALA A 195 4.93 -9.95 7.46
C ALA A 195 3.66 -9.10 7.60
N LEU A 196 3.21 -8.50 6.49
CA LEU A 196 1.91 -7.81 6.42
C LEU A 196 0.96 -8.62 5.53
N PRO A 197 -0.26 -8.97 6.00
CA PRO A 197 -0.77 -8.72 7.35
C PRO A 197 -0.01 -9.50 8.42
N GLN A 198 0.13 -8.91 9.62
CA GLN A 198 0.76 -9.57 10.77
C GLN A 198 0.06 -10.90 11.03
N GLY A 199 0.86 -11.95 11.23
CA GLY A 199 0.37 -13.32 11.42
C GLY A 199 0.17 -14.14 10.14
N LEU A 200 0.36 -13.57 8.94
CA LEU A 200 0.46 -14.38 7.72
C LEU A 200 1.75 -15.22 7.79
N LYS A 201 1.59 -16.55 7.77
CA LYS A 201 2.71 -17.49 7.81
C LYS A 201 2.68 -18.39 6.58
N VAL A 202 3.78 -18.39 5.84
CA VAL A 202 3.99 -19.28 4.70
C VAL A 202 5.07 -20.29 5.05
N THR A 203 4.74 -21.58 4.98
CA THR A 203 5.68 -22.67 5.26
C THR A 203 5.84 -23.54 4.02
N ARG A 204 7.08 -23.77 3.59
CA ARG A 204 7.42 -24.73 2.54
C ARG A 204 7.97 -26.00 3.19
N LYS A 205 7.44 -27.16 2.79
CA LYS A 205 7.95 -28.47 3.21
C LYS A 205 8.27 -29.31 1.99
N PHE A 206 9.46 -29.90 1.97
CA PHE A 206 9.95 -30.71 0.86
C PHE A 206 9.98 -32.19 1.27
N PHE A 207 9.52 -33.03 0.35
CA PHE A 207 9.37 -34.47 0.55
C PHE A 207 9.96 -35.25 -0.62
N ARG A 208 10.66 -36.34 -0.33
CA ARG A 208 11.06 -37.34 -1.31
C ARG A 208 9.87 -38.23 -1.66
N LEU A 209 9.69 -38.54 -2.94
CA LEU A 209 8.73 -39.53 -3.39
C LEU A 209 9.42 -40.90 -3.47
N GLN A 210 9.02 -41.84 -2.60
CA GLN A 210 9.50 -43.21 -2.64
C GLN A 210 8.48 -44.11 -3.31
N SER A 211 8.91 -44.84 -4.33
CA SER A 211 8.11 -45.89 -4.96
C SER A 211 8.00 -47.09 -4.02
N VAL A 212 6.78 -47.42 -3.61
CA VAL A 212 6.45 -48.57 -2.77
C VAL A 212 5.53 -49.48 -3.57
N LYS A 213 5.90 -50.75 -3.68
CA LYS A 213 5.08 -51.76 -4.35
C LYS A 213 3.96 -52.20 -3.39
N GLU A 214 2.71 -52.01 -3.80
CA GLU A 214 1.57 -52.54 -3.05
C GLU A 214 1.50 -54.06 -3.28
N THR A 215 1.73 -54.84 -2.23
CA THR A 215 1.88 -56.30 -2.28
C THR A 215 0.60 -57.04 -2.69
N SER A 216 -0.57 -56.41 -2.54
CA SER A 216 -1.88 -57.01 -2.86
C SER A 216 -2.34 -56.80 -4.30
N THR A 217 -1.92 -55.71 -4.97
CA THR A 217 -2.43 -55.30 -6.29
C THR A 217 -1.33 -55.23 -7.35
N GLY A 218 -0.06 -55.27 -6.95
CA GLY A 218 1.08 -55.08 -7.85
C GLY A 218 1.28 -53.63 -8.32
N VAL A 219 0.41 -52.71 -7.89
CA VAL A 219 0.46 -51.30 -8.27
C VAL A 219 1.59 -50.58 -7.53
N ILE A 220 2.34 -49.76 -8.26
CA ILE A 220 3.34 -48.86 -7.68
C ILE A 220 2.63 -47.66 -7.09
N ARG A 221 2.80 -47.42 -5.79
CA ARG A 221 2.33 -46.21 -5.10
C ARG A 221 3.51 -45.36 -4.63
N PHE A 222 3.32 -44.05 -4.59
CA PHE A 222 4.31 -43.14 -4.03
C PHE A 222 4.02 -42.85 -2.57
N ARG A 223 5.03 -43.00 -1.71
CA ARG A 223 5.01 -42.54 -0.32
C ARG A 223 5.85 -41.28 -0.18
N THR A 224 5.31 -40.27 0.49
CA THR A 224 6.03 -39.03 0.81
C THR A 224 6.89 -39.22 2.06
N VAL A 225 8.20 -39.00 1.95
CA VAL A 225 9.15 -39.03 3.08
C VAL A 225 9.77 -37.64 3.25
N PRO A 226 9.73 -37.02 4.45
CA PRO A 226 10.36 -35.71 4.67
C PRO A 226 11.84 -35.73 4.28
N ILE A 227 12.31 -34.67 3.62
CA ILE A 227 13.74 -34.49 3.37
C ILE A 227 14.36 -33.86 4.61
N THR A 228 15.13 -34.66 5.36
CA THR A 228 15.91 -34.21 6.52
C THR A 228 17.39 -34.12 6.13
N GLY A 229 18.09 -33.05 6.55
CA GLY A 229 19.53 -32.87 6.30
C GLY A 229 19.92 -32.12 5.02
N GLY A 230 18.96 -31.61 4.25
CA GLY A 230 19.24 -30.66 3.15
C GLY A 230 19.94 -31.23 1.92
N GLN A 231 20.10 -32.56 1.83
CA GLN A 231 20.72 -33.23 0.69
C GLN A 231 19.66 -33.86 -0.22
N ILE A 232 19.77 -33.56 -1.51
CA ILE A 232 18.97 -34.14 -2.60
C ILE A 232 19.91 -34.63 -3.70
N LYS A 233 19.55 -35.73 -4.37
CA LYS A 233 20.34 -36.24 -5.49
C LYS A 233 19.92 -35.57 -6.79
N ALA A 234 20.86 -35.33 -7.69
CA ALA A 234 20.54 -34.90 -9.05
C ALA A 234 19.63 -35.95 -9.72
N GLY A 235 18.55 -35.49 -10.38
CA GLY A 235 17.54 -36.35 -11.00
C GLY A 235 16.47 -36.90 -10.04
N GLU A 236 16.53 -36.59 -8.74
CA GLU A 236 15.51 -37.00 -7.77
C GLU A 236 14.22 -36.16 -7.95
N THR A 237 13.05 -36.81 -7.89
CA THR A 237 11.76 -36.12 -7.84
C THR A 237 11.39 -35.75 -6.41
N VAL A 238 11.15 -34.46 -6.17
CA VAL A 238 10.77 -33.89 -4.87
C VAL A 238 9.37 -33.30 -4.95
N LEU A 239 8.54 -33.58 -3.95
CA LEU A 239 7.26 -32.93 -3.74
C LEU A 239 7.43 -31.74 -2.80
N MET A 240 7.07 -30.55 -3.26
CA MET A 240 6.94 -29.36 -2.41
C MET A 240 5.48 -29.19 -1.99
N LYS A 241 5.25 -29.00 -0.69
CA LYS A 241 3.96 -28.56 -0.15
C LYS A 241 4.12 -27.16 0.44
N VAL A 242 3.23 -26.25 0.03
CA VAL A 242 3.14 -24.90 0.57
C VAL A 242 1.94 -24.83 1.49
N TYR A 243 2.16 -24.35 2.71
CA TYR A 243 1.13 -24.15 3.73
C TYR A 243 1.02 -22.65 4.00
N ILE A 244 -0.21 -22.16 4.08
CA ILE A 244 -0.51 -20.75 4.31
C ILE A 244 -1.47 -20.69 5.49
N GLU A 245 -1.05 -19.99 6.54
CA GLU A 245 -1.85 -19.73 7.73
C GLU A 245 -2.09 -18.21 7.78
N THR A 246 -3.34 -17.79 7.97
CA THR A 246 -3.75 -16.38 7.96
C THR A 246 -4.72 -16.11 9.12
N PRO A 247 -4.55 -15.02 9.88
CA PRO A 247 -5.45 -14.66 10.96
C PRO A 247 -6.72 -13.95 10.46
N VAL A 248 -6.73 -13.52 9.20
CA VAL A 248 -7.84 -12.81 8.56
C VAL A 248 -8.33 -13.54 7.33
N HIS A 249 -9.58 -13.32 6.96
CA HIS A 249 -10.15 -13.87 5.73
C HIS A 249 -9.52 -13.18 4.51
N VAL A 250 -8.72 -13.92 3.75
CA VAL A 250 -8.08 -13.45 2.51
C VAL A 250 -8.84 -14.02 1.31
N PRO A 251 -9.62 -13.21 0.57
CA PRO A 251 -10.44 -13.69 -0.54
C PRO A 251 -9.62 -14.13 -1.75
N TYR A 252 -8.40 -13.61 -1.90
CA TYR A 252 -7.49 -13.91 -3.00
C TYR A 252 -6.08 -14.14 -2.45
N ILE A 253 -5.44 -15.23 -2.87
CA ILE A 253 -4.05 -15.55 -2.56
C ILE A 253 -3.34 -15.88 -3.87
N ILE A 254 -2.23 -15.20 -4.12
CA ILE A 254 -1.26 -15.59 -5.16
C ILE A 254 -0.04 -16.15 -4.44
N VAL A 255 0.40 -17.34 -4.85
CA VAL A 255 1.57 -18.01 -4.27
C VAL A 255 2.65 -18.08 -5.32
N GLU A 256 3.68 -17.26 -5.15
CA GLU A 256 4.90 -17.35 -5.94
C GLU A 256 5.95 -18.11 -5.14
N SER A 257 6.43 -19.23 -5.70
CA SER A 257 7.52 -20.02 -5.10
C SER A 257 8.65 -20.17 -6.10
N PRO A 258 9.47 -19.12 -6.28
CA PRO A 258 10.68 -19.20 -7.09
C PRO A 258 11.74 -20.12 -6.48
#